data_AF-A0A1Q6H790-F1
#
_entry.id   AF-A0A1Q6H790-F1
#
_cell.length_a   1.000
_cell.length_b   1.000
_cell.length_c   1.000
_cell.angle_alpha   90.00
_cell.angle_beta   90.00
_cell.angle_gamma   90.00
#
_symmetry.space_group_name_H-M   'P 1'
#
loop_
_entity.id
_entity.type
_entity.pdbx_description
1 polymer ?
#
loop_
_entity_poly.entity_id
_entity_poly.type
_entity_poly.pdbx_seq_one_letter_code
_entity_poly.pdbx_strand_id
1 'polypeptide(L)'
;MVPVKTNQNWLPSIFNDFFDNEWMARANATAPAINVIENEKDYKVELAAPGMTKNDFKVSVDESNNLVICMEKKDEKKEEKKDGKYLRREFSYSRFQQSILLPDNVEKDKISAKVEHGVLFIDIPKVVDKKVQETTKTIDVK
;
A
#
# COMPACT_ATOMS: atom_id res chain seq x y z
N MET A 1 -27.69 20.52 7.99
CA MET A 1 -26.91 19.77 8.98
C MET A 1 -25.51 19.65 8.41
N VAL A 2 -24.55 20.41 8.93
CA VAL A 2 -23.16 20.38 8.44
C VAL A 2 -22.48 19.17 9.07
N PRO A 3 -21.78 18.31 8.33
CA PRO A 3 -21.10 17.17 8.95
C PRO A 3 -19.98 17.70 9.82
N VAL A 4 -20.08 17.44 11.13
CA VAL A 4 -19.03 17.70 12.10
C VAL A 4 -17.90 16.71 11.83
N LYS A 5 -16.74 17.21 11.42
CA LYS A 5 -15.51 16.43 11.32
C LYS A 5 -15.03 16.16 12.75
N THR A 6 -15.38 15.01 13.30
CA THR A 6 -14.85 14.54 14.59
C THR A 6 -13.35 14.29 14.46
N ASN A 7 -12.57 15.15 15.08
CA ASN A 7 -11.13 15.00 15.27
C ASN A 7 -10.89 13.89 16.30
N GLN A 8 -10.64 12.66 15.84
CA GLN A 8 -10.39 11.48 16.68
C GLN A 8 -8.89 11.18 16.66
N ASN A 9 -8.28 11.36 17.82
CA ASN A 9 -6.85 11.42 18.10
C ASN A 9 -6.15 10.04 18.09
N TRP A 10 -6.38 9.20 17.06
CA TRP A 10 -5.89 7.82 17.02
C TRP A 10 -4.67 7.59 16.09
N LEU A 11 -4.23 8.57 15.28
CA LEU A 11 -3.04 8.43 14.43
C LEU A 11 -2.21 9.74 14.44
N PRO A 12 -1.16 9.91 15.27
CA PRO A 12 -0.83 11.28 15.73
C PRO A 12 0.20 12.09 14.91
N SER A 13 1.12 11.51 14.13
CA SER A 13 2.10 12.35 13.39
C SER A 13 2.68 11.67 12.15
N ILE A 14 3.13 10.42 12.27
CA ILE A 14 3.86 9.72 11.20
C ILE A 14 2.93 9.38 10.01
N PHE A 15 1.67 9.01 10.27
CA PHE A 15 0.67 8.79 9.22
C PHE A 15 0.12 10.10 8.64
N ASN A 16 0.05 11.16 9.44
CA ASN A 16 -0.45 12.45 8.99
C ASN A 16 0.55 13.10 8.04
N ASP A 17 1.86 13.07 8.34
CA ASP A 17 2.88 13.55 7.41
C ASP A 17 3.03 12.67 6.16
N PHE A 18 2.62 11.40 6.24
CA PHE A 18 2.67 10.42 5.16
C PHE A 18 1.42 10.46 4.23
N PHE A 19 0.22 10.76 4.76
CA PHE A 19 -1.02 10.89 3.99
C PHE A 19 -1.41 12.35 3.66
N ASP A 20 -1.04 13.35 4.46
CA ASP A 20 -1.43 14.77 4.28
C ASP A 20 -0.38 15.63 3.52
N ASN A 21 0.91 15.25 3.48
CA ASN A 21 1.88 15.97 2.65
C ASN A 21 1.77 15.51 1.20
N GLU A 22 1.25 16.34 0.29
CA GLU A 22 1.63 16.46 -1.14
C GLU A 22 1.91 15.19 -2.00
N TRP A 23 1.64 13.99 -1.48
CA TRP A 23 1.90 12.65 -1.99
C TRP A 23 0.67 12.10 -2.68
N MET A 24 -0.50 12.47 -2.16
CA MET A 24 -1.79 12.41 -2.86
C MET A 24 -1.90 13.50 -3.95
N ALA A 25 -0.78 14.04 -4.46
CA ALA A 25 -0.79 14.92 -5.62
C ALA A 25 -1.33 14.15 -6.84
N ARG A 26 -2.63 14.32 -7.04
CA ARG A 26 -3.47 13.86 -8.17
C ARG A 26 -3.73 12.36 -8.17
N ALA A 27 -4.56 11.92 -7.22
CA ALA A 27 -5.48 10.82 -7.51
C ALA A 27 -6.31 11.21 -8.74
N ASN A 28 -5.88 10.79 -9.93
CA ASN A 28 -6.72 10.74 -11.10
C ASN A 28 -8.03 10.04 -10.68
N ALA A 29 -9.18 10.48 -11.19
CA ALA A 29 -10.51 9.93 -10.84
C ALA A 29 -10.66 8.40 -11.04
N THR A 30 -9.62 7.75 -11.58
CA THR A 30 -9.52 6.31 -11.85
C THR A 30 -8.50 5.58 -10.97
N ALA A 31 -8.00 6.22 -9.91
CA ALA A 31 -7.06 5.59 -8.98
C ALA A 31 -7.71 4.36 -8.28
N PRO A 32 -7.02 3.22 -8.21
CA PRO A 32 -7.39 2.08 -7.37
C PRO A 32 -7.65 2.49 -5.92
N ALA A 33 -8.65 1.88 -5.30
CA ALA A 33 -8.85 2.00 -3.86
C ALA A 33 -7.79 1.19 -3.12
N ILE A 34 -7.28 1.73 -2.00
CA ILE A 34 -6.25 1.10 -1.17
C ILE A 34 -6.72 1.06 0.29
N ASN A 35 -6.56 -0.11 0.92
CA ASN A 35 -6.69 -0.29 2.36
C ASN A 35 -5.32 -0.59 2.96
N VAL A 36 -5.09 -0.13 4.19
CA VAL A 36 -3.89 -0.45 4.98
C VAL A 36 -4.33 -0.93 6.35
N ILE A 37 -3.84 -2.10 6.75
CA ILE A 37 -4.17 -2.76 8.01
C ILE A 37 -2.85 -2.95 8.79
N GLU A 38 -2.85 -2.60 10.06
CA GLU A 38 -1.74 -2.85 10.97
C GLU A 38 -2.13 -3.92 12.00
N ASN A 39 -1.28 -4.93 12.14
CA ASN A 39 -1.34 -5.90 13.23
C ASN A 39 -0.08 -5.82 14.09
N GLU A 40 -0.01 -6.58 15.18
CA GLU A 40 1.18 -6.65 16.03
C GLU A 40 2.42 -7.18 15.27
N LYS A 41 2.21 -8.05 14.28
CA LYS A 41 3.28 -8.78 13.58
C LYS A 41 3.59 -8.25 12.18
N ASP A 42 2.63 -7.61 11.53
CA ASP A 42 2.74 -7.22 10.12
C ASP A 42 1.90 -5.97 9.81
N TYR A 43 2.21 -5.35 8.67
CA TYR A 43 1.32 -4.45 7.95
C TYR A 43 0.81 -5.17 6.70
N LYS A 44 -0.45 -4.92 6.34
CA LYS A 44 -1.08 -5.46 5.13
C LYS A 44 -1.62 -4.32 4.29
N VAL A 45 -1.29 -4.33 3.01
CA VAL A 45 -1.82 -3.38 2.04
C VAL A 45 -2.69 -4.13 1.06
N GLU A 46 -3.90 -3.65 0.84
CA GLU A 46 -4.84 -4.20 -0.14
C GLU A 46 -5.12 -3.13 -1.20
N LEU A 47 -4.95 -3.46 -2.47
CA LEU A 47 -5.23 -2.57 -3.58
C LEU A 47 -6.23 -3.21 -4.53
N ALA A 48 -7.38 -2.55 -4.71
CA ALA A 48 -8.45 -3.02 -5.59
C ALA A 48 -8.10 -2.78 -7.06
N ALA A 49 -7.85 -3.85 -7.81
CA ALA A 49 -7.43 -3.78 -9.20
C ALA A 49 -8.11 -4.88 -10.04
N PRO A 50 -9.43 -4.74 -10.28
CA PRO A 50 -10.18 -5.72 -11.04
C PRO A 50 -9.68 -5.82 -12.49
N GLY A 51 -9.52 -7.05 -12.97
CA GLY A 51 -9.07 -7.33 -14.33
C GLY A 51 -7.58 -7.14 -14.58
N MET A 52 -6.77 -6.89 -13.54
CA MET A 52 -5.32 -6.92 -13.62
C MET A 52 -4.77 -8.30 -13.28
N THR A 53 -3.67 -8.67 -13.91
CA THR A 53 -2.91 -9.88 -13.60
C THR A 53 -1.64 -9.55 -12.84
N LYS A 54 -0.98 -10.56 -12.27
CA LYS A 54 0.33 -10.40 -11.59
C LYS A 54 1.39 -9.69 -12.45
N ASN A 55 1.30 -9.79 -13.78
CA ASN A 55 2.29 -9.21 -14.70
C ASN A 55 2.08 -7.71 -14.94
N ASP A 56 0.91 -7.18 -14.56
CA ASP A 56 0.56 -5.77 -14.69
C ASP A 56 1.02 -4.95 -13.47
N PHE A 57 1.52 -5.62 -12.42
CA PHE A 57 2.05 -5.00 -11.22
C PHE A 57 3.57 -5.06 -11.16
N LYS A 58 4.16 -4.00 -10.62
CA LYS A 58 5.54 -3.96 -10.17
C LYS A 58 5.56 -3.37 -8.77
N VAL A 59 6.00 -4.16 -7.80
CA VAL A 59 6.17 -3.74 -6.41
C VAL A 59 7.65 -3.75 -6.10
N SER A 60 8.17 -2.65 -5.54
CA SER A 60 9.58 -2.50 -5.20
C SER A 60 9.75 -1.60 -4.00
N VAL A 61 10.82 -1.77 -3.22
CA VAL A 61 11.23 -0.81 -2.19
C VAL A 61 12.36 0.05 -2.75
N ASP A 62 12.24 1.37 -2.66
CA ASP A 62 13.27 2.31 -3.11
C ASP A 62 14.34 2.57 -2.03
N GLU A 63 15.39 3.30 -2.41
CA GLU A 63 16.51 3.66 -1.50
C GLU A 63 16.07 4.58 -0.34
N SER A 64 14.93 5.28 -0.50
CA SER A 64 14.33 6.16 0.50
C SER A 64 13.33 5.42 1.41
N ASN A 65 13.35 4.08 1.40
CA ASN A 65 12.49 3.22 2.19
C ASN A 65 10.99 3.29 1.83
N ASN A 66 10.65 3.64 0.59
CA ASN A 66 9.28 3.63 0.12
C ASN A 66 8.96 2.34 -0.63
N LEU A 67 7.85 1.70 -0.25
CA LEU A 67 7.16 0.68 -1.02
C LEU A 67 6.46 1.33 -2.22
N VAL A 68 7.06 1.20 -3.40
CA VAL A 68 6.51 1.68 -4.67
C VAL A 68 5.67 0.59 -5.32
N ILE A 69 4.38 0.88 -5.51
CA ILE A 69 3.39 0.04 -6.20
C ILE A 69 3.09 0.70 -7.54
N CYS A 70 3.52 0.06 -8.62
CA CYS A 70 3.20 0.45 -9.99
C CYS A 70 2.20 -0.57 -10.57
N MET A 71 1.13 -0.06 -11.17
CA MET A 71 0.16 -0.84 -11.92
C MET A 71 0.02 -0.22 -13.31
N GLU A 72 0.25 -1.03 -14.35
CA GLU A 72 0.11 -0.57 -15.72
C GLU A 72 -0.56 -1.66 -16.54
N LYS A 73 -1.76 -1.37 -17.02
CA LYS A 73 -2.45 -2.28 -17.93
C LYS A 73 -1.85 -2.11 -19.31
N LYS A 74 -1.08 -3.10 -19.77
CA LYS A 74 -0.57 -3.15 -21.14
C LYS A 74 -1.69 -3.52 -22.11
N ASP A 75 -2.80 -2.78 -22.15
CA ASP A 75 -3.81 -3.02 -23.17
C ASP A 75 -3.36 -2.44 -24.51
N GLU A 76 -3.09 -3.37 -25.42
CA GLU A 76 -3.65 -3.45 -26.77
C GLU A 76 -4.20 -2.14 -27.35
N LYS A 77 -3.32 -1.18 -27.62
CA LYS A 77 -3.57 -0.12 -28.61
C LYS A 77 -3.88 -0.65 -30.03
N LYS A 78 -4.00 -1.97 -30.24
CA LYS A 78 -4.03 -2.59 -31.57
C LYS A 78 -5.42 -2.90 -32.13
N GLU A 79 -6.49 -2.95 -31.33
CA GLU A 79 -7.79 -3.44 -31.87
C GLU A 79 -8.98 -2.49 -31.77
N GLU A 80 -8.82 -1.24 -31.32
CA GLU A 80 -9.92 -0.25 -31.30
C GLU A 80 -10.43 0.20 -32.69
N LYS A 81 -10.08 -0.48 -33.78
CA LYS A 81 -10.52 -0.10 -35.14
C LYS A 81 -11.46 -1.07 -35.85
N LYS A 82 -11.93 -2.18 -35.26
CA LYS A 82 -12.75 -3.13 -36.06
C LYS A 82 -14.12 -3.57 -35.55
N ASP A 83 -14.41 -3.61 -34.24
CA ASP A 83 -15.67 -4.29 -33.78
C ASP A 83 -16.64 -3.49 -32.90
N GLY A 84 -16.41 -2.20 -32.64
CA GLY A 84 -17.44 -1.39 -31.97
C GLY A 84 -16.94 -0.10 -31.35
N LYS A 85 -17.89 0.78 -31.00
CA LYS A 85 -17.63 2.02 -30.26
C LYS A 85 -18.19 1.91 -28.84
N TYR A 86 -17.44 2.38 -27.86
CA TYR A 86 -17.96 2.54 -26.50
C TYR A 86 -19.14 3.53 -26.51
N LEU A 87 -20.30 3.12 -25.99
CA LEU A 87 -21.42 4.04 -25.74
C LEU A 87 -21.25 4.81 -24.42
N ARG A 88 -20.56 4.20 -23.46
CA ARG A 88 -20.18 4.77 -22.17
C ARG A 88 -19.02 3.98 -21.57
N ARG A 89 -18.03 4.65 -20.98
CA ARG A 89 -16.87 4.04 -20.32
C ARG A 89 -16.60 4.80 -19.03
N GLU A 90 -16.75 4.11 -17.89
CA GLU A 90 -16.69 4.74 -16.57
C GLU A 90 -15.37 4.49 -15.84
N PHE A 91 -14.59 3.52 -16.28
CA PHE A 91 -13.28 3.22 -15.73
C PHE A 91 -12.28 2.92 -16.85
N SER A 92 -11.04 3.32 -16.63
CA SER A 92 -9.91 3.15 -17.54
C SER A 92 -8.61 3.19 -16.74
N TYR A 93 -8.06 2.02 -16.46
CA TYR A 93 -6.76 1.88 -15.80
C TYR A 93 -5.66 1.95 -16.85
N SER A 94 -5.04 3.11 -17.04
CA SER A 94 -3.90 3.28 -17.95
C SER A 94 -2.59 3.00 -17.23
N ARG A 95 -2.27 3.84 -16.25
CA ARG A 95 -1.10 3.72 -15.39
C ARG A 95 -1.40 4.31 -14.03
N PHE A 96 -1.02 3.60 -13.00
CA PHE A 96 -1.12 4.01 -11.61
C PHE A 96 0.20 3.75 -10.92
N GLN A 97 0.62 4.70 -10.09
CA GLN A 97 1.78 4.55 -9.24
C GLN A 97 1.43 5.16 -7.90
N GLN A 98 1.63 4.39 -6.85
CA GLN A 98 1.51 4.83 -5.48
C GLN A 98 2.75 4.37 -4.76
N SER A 99 3.45 5.30 -4.13
CA SER A 99 4.47 4.93 -3.18
C SER A 99 3.79 4.77 -1.81
N ILE A 100 4.42 4.07 -0.86
CA ILE A 100 4.11 4.12 0.58
C ILE A 100 5.41 4.13 1.39
N LEU A 101 5.64 5.10 2.28
CA LEU A 101 6.81 5.13 3.17
C LEU A 101 6.69 4.00 4.19
N LEU A 102 7.70 3.13 4.23
CA LEU A 102 7.75 2.04 5.20
C LEU A 102 8.34 2.53 6.53
N PRO A 103 7.78 2.09 7.67
CA PRO A 103 8.44 2.24 8.95
C PRO A 103 9.82 1.55 8.98
N ASP A 104 10.70 2.00 9.87
CA ASP A 104 12.04 1.41 10.02
C ASP A 104 12.02 0.00 10.64
N ASN A 105 10.94 -0.35 11.34
CA ASN A 105 10.76 -1.65 12.00
C ASN A 105 10.17 -2.73 11.07
N VAL A 106 10.50 -2.71 9.77
CA VAL A 106 10.00 -3.66 8.77
C VAL A 106 11.11 -4.56 8.25
N GLU A 107 10.83 -5.86 8.12
CA GLU A 107 11.74 -6.83 7.52
C GLU A 107 11.59 -6.85 5.99
N LYS A 108 12.32 -5.94 5.33
CA LYS A 108 12.17 -5.65 3.88
C LYS A 108 12.37 -6.87 2.98
N ASP A 109 13.29 -7.77 3.33
CA ASP A 109 13.59 -8.98 2.57
C ASP A 109 12.46 -10.02 2.58
N LYS A 110 11.52 -9.90 3.52
CA LYS A 110 10.37 -10.80 3.65
C LYS A 110 9.05 -10.19 3.19
N ILE A 111 9.08 -9.01 2.58
CA ILE A 111 7.88 -8.44 1.96
C ILE A 111 7.44 -9.35 0.83
N SER A 112 6.16 -9.69 0.81
CA SER A 112 5.58 -10.54 -0.23
C SER A 112 4.32 -9.90 -0.80
N ALA A 113 4.02 -10.20 -2.07
CA ALA A 113 2.84 -9.68 -2.74
C ALA A 113 2.14 -10.80 -3.51
N LYS A 114 0.80 -10.78 -3.50
CA LYS A 114 -0.04 -11.71 -4.25
C LYS A 114 -1.24 -11.00 -4.85
N VAL A 115 -1.70 -11.47 -6.01
CA VAL A 115 -2.94 -10.99 -6.62
C VAL A 115 -3.97 -12.11 -6.52
N GLU A 116 -5.10 -11.82 -5.90
CA GLU A 116 -6.17 -12.78 -5.66
C GLU A 116 -7.52 -12.07 -5.79
N HIS A 117 -8.47 -12.67 -6.51
CA HIS A 117 -9.82 -12.11 -6.72
C HIS A 117 -9.88 -10.64 -7.20
N GLY A 118 -8.90 -10.19 -7.99
CA GLY A 118 -8.83 -8.80 -8.47
C GLY A 118 -8.34 -7.79 -7.43
N VAL A 119 -7.69 -8.27 -6.36
CA VAL A 119 -7.05 -7.45 -5.33
C VAL A 119 -5.57 -7.83 -5.23
N LEU A 120 -4.71 -6.81 -5.17
CA LEU A 120 -3.30 -6.98 -4.82
C LEU A 120 -3.16 -6.90 -3.31
N PHE A 121 -2.65 -7.95 -2.70
CA PHE A 121 -2.30 -8.02 -1.29
C PHE A 121 -0.78 -7.91 -1.15
N ILE A 122 -0.31 -7.07 -0.23
CA ILE A 122 1.11 -6.95 0.12
C ILE A 122 1.23 -7.17 1.62
N ASP A 123 1.98 -8.21 2.00
CA ASP A 123 2.28 -8.53 3.39
C ASP A 123 3.67 -7.99 3.74
N ILE A 124 3.73 -7.16 4.77
CA ILE A 124 4.91 -6.41 5.19
C ILE A 124 5.21 -6.78 6.66
N PRO A 125 6.04 -7.80 6.90
CA PRO A 125 6.33 -8.26 8.25
C PRO A 125 7.13 -7.23 9.03
N LYS A 126 6.78 -7.04 10.30
CA LYS A 126 7.55 -6.23 11.24
C LYS A 126 8.78 -7.01 11.69
N VAL A 127 9.88 -6.30 11.94
CA VAL A 127 11.02 -6.86 12.65
C VAL A 127 10.54 -7.21 14.05
N VAL A 128 10.53 -8.51 14.36
CA VAL A 128 10.40 -8.93 15.74
C VAL A 128 11.72 -8.55 16.40
N ASP A 129 11.74 -7.45 17.13
CA ASP A 129 12.79 -7.21 18.12
C ASP A 129 12.88 -8.51 18.92
N LYS A 130 14.00 -9.23 18.76
CA LYS A 130 14.42 -10.17 19.79
C LYS A 130 14.46 -9.32 21.03
N LYS A 131 13.41 -9.42 21.87
CA LYS A 131 13.39 -8.88 23.22
C LYS A 131 14.81 -9.06 23.73
N VAL A 132 15.51 -7.94 23.93
CA VAL A 132 16.64 -7.92 24.83
C VAL A 132 16.06 -8.56 26.07
N GLN A 133 16.45 -9.81 26.32
CA GLN A 133 16.17 -10.44 27.58
C GLN A 133 16.88 -9.53 28.55
N GLU A 134 16.13 -8.66 29.22
CA GLU A 134 16.60 -7.98 30.40
C GLU A 134 16.93 -9.09 31.39
N THR A 135 18.14 -9.62 31.29
CA THR A 135 18.73 -10.45 32.32
C THR A 135 19.17 -9.50 33.44
N THR A 136 18.21 -8.83 34.06
CA THR A 136 18.42 -8.16 35.34
C THR A 136 18.59 -9.28 36.36
N LYS A 137 19.83 -9.75 36.52
CA LYS A 137 20.20 -10.61 37.64
C LYS A 137 20.23 -9.73 38.88
N THR A 138 19.17 -9.77 39.67
CA THR A 138 19.19 -9.30 41.06
C THR A 138 20.12 -10.21 41.86
N ILE A 139 21.17 -9.64 42.44
CA ILE A 139 22.08 -10.34 43.37
C ILE A 139 21.63 -9.95 44.78
N ASP A 140 21.22 -10.93 45.58
CA ASP A 140 20.95 -10.74 47.00
C ASP A 140 22.27 -10.55 47.77
N VAL A 141 22.31 -9.53 48.63
CA VAL A 141 23.43 -9.25 49.53
C VAL A 141 23.20 -9.99 50.85
N LYS A 142 24.17 -10.81 51.28
CA LYS A 142 24.27 -11.36 52.64
C LYS A 142 25.45 -10.75 53.38
#